data_AF-A0AAV4MPV6-F1
#
_entry.id   AF-A0AAV4MPV6-F1
#
_cell.length_a   1.000
_cell.length_b   1.000
_cell.length_c   1.000
_cell.angle_alpha   90.00
_cell.angle_beta   90.00
_cell.angle_gamma   90.00
#
_symmetry.space_group_name_H-M   'P 1'
#
loop_
_entity.id
_entity.type
_entity.pdbx_description
1 polymer ?
#
loop_
_entity_poly.entity_id
_entity_poly.type
_entity_poly.pdbx_seq_one_letter_code
_entity_poly.pdbx_strand_id
1 'polypeptide(L)'
;MVIAQGIHGENTFDEVKTVFNYTSCVLSDKSFMNDCHKTCLPDTTEEFYRYLKYSSQKALEEGDNLLVIDSTMSNTEQNRFYIALAYKMQYVILVVPPIVIKEYSPWPKYSFAASFFTKTSTVIQPTNMFQHLFCAWYLHDNDSYELRNEISLYLQDCLKGIPKFKNVIQRNCLVQDDENDSDCKKDSSSEEFSLIDAVKDYYNLNDKRQDIAFCAVKIFGNAMKIMNEYFKKESVQSNFGKISKLYITGFIVTPNILAARVHLTRKQVDLWEREEVYDEHTVTDKSPMVGPFSLLQESKQDLPNVDNVRLIASKSNPTLINTRNAPSDPLKSIPHYARGRACHIVLGKVKNAPTYQIDFGVQFALNREDKMARNKEDFDTVELERCVVKQIGKYWFIYLRENLSVDAFFSSCVKPCSFDDPIKY
;
A
#
# COMPACT_ATOMS: atom_id res chain seq x y z
N MET A 1 3.62 10.88 4.25
CA MET A 1 4.84 11.36 4.92
C MET A 1 5.85 11.65 3.84
N VAL A 2 6.34 12.88 3.77
CA VAL A 2 7.36 13.29 2.83
C VAL A 2 8.70 13.28 3.55
N ILE A 3 9.66 12.51 3.05
CA ILE A 3 11.03 12.52 3.57
C ILE A 3 11.90 13.20 2.52
N ALA A 4 12.34 14.41 2.85
CA ALA A 4 13.23 15.19 2.01
C ALA A 4 14.68 14.76 2.29
N GLN A 5 15.42 14.44 1.23
CA GLN A 5 16.80 14.02 1.34
C GLN A 5 17.72 15.17 0.94
N GLY A 6 18.65 15.55 1.80
CA GLY A 6 19.64 16.57 1.50
C GLY A 6 19.06 17.98 1.48
N ILE A 7 19.66 18.86 0.68
CA ILE A 7 19.35 20.30 0.72
C ILE A 7 18.16 20.60 -0.16
N HIS A 8 17.24 21.37 0.41
CA HIS A 8 16.21 22.07 -0.32
C HIS A 8 16.35 23.57 -0.03
N GLY A 9 15.89 24.43 -0.95
CA GLY A 9 15.90 25.88 -0.70
C GLY A 9 15.08 26.24 0.54
N GLU A 10 15.42 27.33 1.24
CA GLU A 10 14.87 27.73 2.55
C GLU A 10 13.32 27.83 2.59
N ASN A 11 12.66 27.91 1.44
CA ASN A 11 11.20 28.05 1.31
C ASN A 11 10.56 26.87 0.55
N THR A 12 11.27 25.78 0.28
CA THR A 12 10.79 24.68 -0.60
C THR A 12 9.46 24.09 -0.10
N PHE A 13 9.26 24.08 1.21
CA PHE A 13 8.06 23.53 1.84
C PHE A 13 7.17 24.59 2.52
N ASP A 14 7.46 25.88 2.36
CA ASP A 14 6.62 26.93 2.94
C ASP A 14 5.24 27.02 2.24
N GLU A 15 5.19 26.71 0.94
CA GLU A 15 3.91 26.55 0.22
C GLU A 15 3.07 25.41 0.79
N VAL A 16 3.69 24.33 1.26
CA VAL A 16 2.96 23.20 1.88
C VAL A 16 2.22 23.67 3.12
N LYS A 17 2.87 24.46 3.99
CA LYS A 17 2.21 25.05 5.16
C LYS A 17 1.07 25.99 4.80
N THR A 18 1.17 26.66 3.65
CA THR A 18 0.15 27.59 3.19
C THR A 18 -1.08 26.84 2.64
N VAL A 19 -0.85 25.79 1.85
CA VAL A 19 -1.91 25.00 1.23
C VAL A 19 -2.57 24.04 2.23
N PHE A 20 -1.79 23.47 3.15
CA PHE A 20 -2.23 22.45 4.12
C PHE A 20 -2.06 22.94 5.57
N ASN A 21 -2.46 24.17 5.85
CA ASN A 21 -2.22 24.87 7.12
C ASN A 21 -2.72 24.14 8.39
N TYR A 22 -3.79 23.35 8.30
CA TYR A 22 -4.39 22.65 9.45
C TYR A 22 -4.15 21.14 9.47
N THR A 23 -3.48 20.62 8.45
CA THR A 23 -3.31 19.17 8.25
C THR A 23 -1.88 18.80 7.89
N SER A 24 -0.96 19.77 7.94
CA SER A 24 0.46 19.52 7.69
C SER A 24 1.35 20.02 8.81
N CYS A 25 2.44 19.30 9.00
CA CYS A 25 3.54 19.66 9.86
C CYS A 25 4.83 19.54 9.05
N VAL A 26 5.64 20.61 9.04
CA VAL A 26 6.96 20.60 8.39
C VAL A 26 8.02 20.75 9.46
N LEU A 27 8.78 19.68 9.64
CA LEU A 27 9.89 19.59 10.57
C LEU A 27 11.19 19.84 9.82
N SER A 28 11.94 20.86 10.24
CA SER A 28 13.13 21.37 9.57
C SER A 28 14.07 22.04 10.57
N ASP A 29 15.27 22.43 10.12
CA ASP A 29 16.17 23.27 10.92
C ASP A 29 15.49 24.59 11.38
N LYS A 30 14.64 25.17 10.53
CA LYS A 30 13.85 26.38 10.84
C LYS A 30 12.82 26.12 11.94
N SER A 31 12.15 24.97 11.94
CA SER A 31 11.19 24.63 13.01
C SER A 31 11.92 24.36 14.33
N PHE A 32 13.05 23.65 14.29
CA PHE A 32 13.88 23.43 15.48
C PHE A 32 14.39 24.75 16.08
N MET A 33 14.88 25.66 15.24
CA MET A 33 15.35 26.97 15.68
C MET A 33 14.25 27.77 16.36
N ASN A 34 13.04 27.75 15.80
CA ASN A 34 11.91 28.47 16.36
C ASN A 34 11.46 27.88 17.71
N ASP A 35 11.40 26.55 17.82
CA ASP A 35 10.86 25.86 19.00
C ASP A 35 11.86 25.74 20.15
N CYS A 36 13.16 25.58 19.83
CA CYS A 36 14.21 25.31 20.81
C CYS A 36 15.17 26.50 21.01
N HIS A 37 15.04 27.57 20.20
CA HIS A 37 15.96 28.72 20.19
C HIS A 37 17.43 28.31 19.99
N LYS A 38 17.67 27.24 19.23
CA LYS A 38 19.00 26.65 18.95
C LYS A 38 19.20 26.46 17.45
N THR A 39 20.42 26.70 16.97
CA THR A 39 20.83 26.35 15.61
C THR A 39 21.37 24.93 15.57
N CYS A 40 21.15 24.20 14.47
CA CYS A 40 21.71 22.87 14.29
C CYS A 40 23.24 22.95 14.06
N LEU A 41 24.00 22.64 15.11
CA LEU A 41 25.48 22.61 15.18
C LEU A 41 25.99 21.21 15.57
N PRO A 42 27.30 20.92 15.43
CA PRO A 42 27.94 19.69 15.91
C PRO A 42 27.48 19.17 17.24
N ASP A 43 27.58 20.03 18.23
CA ASP A 43 27.36 19.60 19.59
C ASP A 43 25.87 19.46 19.92
N THR A 44 24.97 19.91 19.02
CA THR A 44 23.50 19.87 19.18
C THR A 44 22.80 18.90 18.22
N THR A 45 23.55 18.20 17.37
CA THR A 45 23.03 17.25 16.36
C THR A 45 22.07 16.23 16.96
N GLU A 46 22.47 15.65 18.08
CA GLU A 46 21.69 14.64 18.78
C GLU A 46 20.40 15.23 19.38
N GLU A 47 20.45 16.47 19.88
CA GLU A 47 19.25 17.18 20.35
C GLU A 47 18.29 17.47 19.19
N PHE A 48 18.80 17.89 18.04
CA PHE A 48 18.02 18.11 16.83
C PHE A 48 17.31 16.82 16.39
N TYR A 49 18.01 15.68 16.39
CA TYR A 49 17.40 14.39 16.04
C TYR A 49 16.34 13.95 17.05
N ARG A 50 16.57 14.15 18.35
CA ARG A 50 15.54 13.89 19.37
C ARG A 50 14.32 14.77 19.17
N TYR A 51 14.52 16.05 18.85
CA TYR A 51 13.44 16.97 18.51
C TYR A 51 12.66 16.47 17.30
N LEU A 52 13.31 16.13 16.18
CA LEU A 52 12.61 15.65 14.99
C LEU A 52 11.80 14.38 15.27
N LYS A 53 12.37 13.42 16.03
CA LYS A 53 11.66 12.19 16.40
C LYS A 53 10.43 12.49 17.26
N TYR A 54 10.59 13.31 18.29
CA TYR A 54 9.51 13.71 19.20
C TYR A 54 8.41 14.47 18.46
N SER A 55 8.77 15.48 17.67
CA SER A 55 7.83 16.30 16.91
C SER A 55 7.12 15.49 15.82
N SER A 56 7.80 14.51 15.21
CA SER A 56 7.16 13.59 14.26
C SER A 56 6.09 12.75 14.94
N GLN A 57 6.39 12.18 16.12
CA GLN A 57 5.40 11.41 16.89
C GLN A 57 4.20 12.27 17.26
N LYS A 58 4.47 13.47 17.80
CA LYS A 58 3.43 14.40 18.22
C LYS A 58 2.52 14.81 17.06
N ALA A 59 3.07 15.21 15.92
CA ALA A 59 2.30 15.58 14.72
C ALA A 59 1.41 14.41 14.24
N LEU A 60 1.94 13.19 14.25
CA LEU A 60 1.19 12.00 13.87
C LEU A 60 0.09 11.67 14.87
N GLU A 61 0.27 11.92 16.17
CA GLU A 61 -0.74 11.74 17.23
C GLU A 61 -1.78 12.86 17.27
N GLU A 62 -1.47 14.03 16.72
CA GLU A 62 -2.40 15.16 16.57
C GLU A 62 -3.26 15.05 15.30
N GLY A 63 -2.85 14.19 14.36
CA GLY A 63 -3.64 13.80 13.19
C GLY A 63 -3.31 14.60 11.94
N ASP A 64 -2.04 15.02 11.82
CA ASP A 64 -1.54 15.74 10.65
C ASP A 64 -1.38 14.82 9.44
N ASN A 65 -2.34 14.87 8.52
CA ASN A 65 -2.35 14.08 7.29
C ASN A 65 -1.08 14.21 6.42
N LEU A 66 -0.31 15.29 6.58
CA LEU A 66 0.93 15.55 5.84
C LEU A 66 2.08 15.93 6.78
N LEU A 67 2.93 14.96 7.11
CA LEU A 67 4.21 15.22 7.75
C LEU A 67 5.33 15.36 6.72
N VAL A 68 6.02 16.49 6.69
CA VAL A 68 7.24 16.73 5.92
C VAL A 68 8.43 16.73 6.86
N ILE A 69 9.39 15.84 6.59
CA ILE A 69 10.63 15.72 7.33
C ILE A 69 11.73 16.24 6.41
N ASP A 70 12.14 17.47 6.65
CA ASP A 70 13.23 18.13 5.97
C ASP A 70 14.50 18.02 6.82
N SER A 71 15.07 16.82 6.83
CA SER A 71 16.34 16.56 7.51
C SER A 71 17.48 16.69 6.50
N THR A 72 18.16 17.83 6.54
CA THR A 72 19.39 18.10 5.78
C THR A 72 20.48 17.04 5.99
N MET A 73 20.40 16.27 7.10
CA MET A 73 21.38 15.26 7.55
C MET A 73 20.81 13.85 7.78
N SER A 74 19.78 13.44 7.03
CA SER A 74 19.17 12.11 7.21
C SER A 74 20.21 10.97 7.10
N ASN A 75 20.28 10.10 8.10
CA ASN A 75 21.02 8.82 8.00
C ASN A 75 20.07 7.62 7.97
N THR A 76 20.60 6.42 7.68
CA THR A 76 19.78 5.20 7.54
C THR A 76 18.99 4.88 8.80
N GLU A 77 19.58 5.10 9.99
CA GLU A 77 18.91 4.84 11.28
C GLU A 77 17.75 5.80 11.56
N GLN A 78 17.88 7.06 11.15
CA GLN A 78 16.78 8.01 11.25
C GLN A 78 15.65 7.65 10.30
N ASN A 79 16.01 7.32 9.05
CA ASN A 79 15.03 6.91 8.06
C ASN A 79 14.31 5.62 8.50
N ARG A 80 15.00 4.66 9.14
CA ARG A 80 14.36 3.50 9.78
C ARG A 80 13.28 3.89 10.77
N PHE A 81 13.55 4.87 11.63
CA PHE A 81 12.56 5.37 12.59
C PHE A 81 11.35 6.00 11.88
N TYR A 82 11.55 6.84 10.87
CA TYR A 82 10.44 7.48 10.15
C TYR A 82 9.62 6.49 9.32
N ILE A 83 10.26 5.47 8.71
CA ILE A 83 9.52 4.40 8.04
C ILE A 83 8.73 3.57 9.06
N ALA A 84 9.31 3.26 10.23
CA ALA A 84 8.59 2.56 11.29
C ALA A 84 7.34 3.33 11.73
N LEU A 85 7.47 4.65 11.94
CA LEU A 85 6.35 5.54 12.22
C LEU A 85 5.32 5.54 11.09
N ALA A 86 5.76 5.67 9.84
CA ALA A 86 4.85 5.67 8.69
C ALA A 86 4.09 4.36 8.57
N TYR A 87 4.73 3.21 8.80
CA TYR A 87 4.05 1.92 8.78
C TYR A 87 3.06 1.76 9.94
N LYS A 88 3.46 2.15 11.17
CA LYS A 88 2.58 2.12 12.34
C LYS A 88 1.35 3.00 12.11
N MET A 89 1.57 4.23 11.65
CA MET A 89 0.54 5.26 11.49
C MET A 89 -0.15 5.23 10.11
N GLN A 90 0.20 4.25 9.26
CA GLN A 90 -0.40 4.07 7.93
C GLN A 90 -0.25 5.30 7.02
N TYR A 91 0.95 5.87 6.96
CA TYR A 91 1.31 6.91 6.00
C TYR A 91 1.94 6.30 4.76
N VAL A 92 1.52 6.79 3.58
CA VAL A 92 2.27 6.57 2.35
C VAL A 92 3.51 7.45 2.36
N ILE A 93 4.66 6.87 2.06
CA ILE A 93 5.94 7.57 2.04
C ILE A 93 6.18 8.13 0.65
N LEU A 94 6.60 9.39 0.59
CA LEU A 94 7.14 10.03 -0.61
C LEU A 94 8.56 10.46 -0.29
N VAL A 95 9.53 9.89 -1.00
CA VAL A 95 10.93 10.30 -0.87
C VAL A 95 11.19 11.40 -1.90
N VAL A 96 11.65 12.56 -1.43
CA VAL A 96 12.07 13.65 -2.29
C VAL A 96 13.60 13.58 -2.39
N PRO A 97 14.16 13.32 -3.58
CA PRO A 97 15.60 13.23 -3.75
C PRO A 97 16.26 14.61 -3.56
N PRO A 98 17.56 14.65 -3.23
CA PRO A 98 18.28 15.91 -3.05
C PRO A 98 18.31 16.74 -4.33
N ILE A 99 18.02 18.03 -4.19
CA ILE A 99 18.24 19.02 -5.24
C ILE A 99 19.65 19.59 -5.05
N VAL A 100 20.61 19.06 -5.80
CA VAL A 100 21.96 19.63 -5.83
C VAL A 100 21.90 20.91 -6.67
N ILE A 101 21.98 22.11 -6.09
CA ILE A 101 21.99 23.41 -6.80
C ILE A 101 23.43 23.79 -7.20
N LYS A 102 23.64 24.26 -8.43
CA LYS A 102 24.96 24.46 -9.06
C LYS A 102 25.66 25.77 -8.71
N GLU A 103 24.93 26.79 -8.29
CA GLU A 103 25.51 28.11 -8.00
C GLU A 103 25.52 28.38 -6.51
N TYR A 104 26.59 29.05 -6.08
CA TYR A 104 26.89 29.40 -4.70
C TYR A 104 25.72 30.15 -4.08
N SER A 105 24.83 29.41 -3.43
CA SER A 105 24.16 29.94 -2.25
C SER A 105 25.09 29.60 -1.10
N PRO A 106 25.68 30.58 -0.40
CA PRO A 106 26.35 30.26 0.85
C PRO A 106 25.30 29.54 1.68
N TRP A 107 25.58 28.29 2.05
CA TRP A 107 24.85 27.63 3.12
C TRP A 107 24.65 28.64 4.25
N PRO A 108 23.52 28.61 4.97
CA PRO A 108 23.40 29.39 6.20
C PRO A 108 24.71 29.22 6.95
N LYS A 109 25.42 30.34 7.21
CA LYS A 109 26.66 30.28 7.99
C LYS A 109 26.34 29.38 9.20
N TYR A 110 27.21 28.41 9.48
CA TYR A 110 27.06 27.39 10.53
C TYR A 110 26.31 26.08 10.20
N SER A 111 25.90 25.84 8.94
CA SER A 111 25.49 24.48 8.52
C SER A 111 26.69 23.53 8.43
N PHE A 112 26.52 22.35 9.02
CA PHE A 112 27.49 21.25 9.05
C PHE A 112 27.93 20.69 7.71
N ALA A 113 27.15 20.91 6.66
CA ALA A 113 27.45 20.36 5.36
C ALA A 113 28.65 21.05 4.68
N ALA A 114 29.21 22.09 5.30
CA ALA A 114 30.41 22.78 4.81
C ALA A 114 31.67 21.89 4.75
N SER A 115 31.73 20.78 5.49
CA SER A 115 32.92 19.91 5.56
C SER A 115 32.94 18.74 4.56
N PHE A 116 31.85 18.49 3.83
CA PHE A 116 31.74 17.37 2.89
C PHE A 116 31.50 17.86 1.45
N PHE A 117 32.49 18.45 0.78
CA PHE A 117 32.33 18.72 -0.66
C PHE A 117 33.60 18.55 -1.51
N THR A 118 33.47 17.69 -2.52
CA THR A 118 34.14 17.77 -3.83
C THR A 118 33.11 18.16 -4.89
N LYS A 119 33.55 18.97 -5.88
CA LYS A 119 32.74 19.60 -6.94
C LYS A 119 32.03 18.59 -7.85
N THR A 120 30.76 18.84 -8.23
CA THR A 120 30.28 19.16 -9.61
C THR A 120 28.76 18.99 -9.75
N SER A 121 28.20 19.81 -10.64
CA SER A 121 26.90 19.74 -11.34
C SER A 121 25.60 19.16 -10.72
N THR A 122 24.50 19.93 -10.84
CA THR A 122 23.08 19.59 -10.62
C THR A 122 22.68 18.32 -11.37
N VAL A 123 22.61 17.22 -10.64
CA VAL A 123 22.01 15.95 -11.07
C VAL A 123 21.12 15.50 -9.91
N ILE A 124 19.88 15.10 -10.18
CA ILE A 124 19.06 14.39 -9.20
C ILE A 124 19.81 13.09 -8.89
N GLN A 125 20.39 12.98 -7.69
CA GLN A 125 21.02 11.72 -7.29
C GLN A 125 19.93 10.69 -6.97
N PRO A 126 20.12 9.41 -7.34
CA PRO A 126 19.27 8.34 -6.82
C PRO A 126 19.19 8.45 -5.31
N THR A 127 18.03 8.11 -4.74
CA THR A 127 17.80 8.15 -3.29
C THR A 127 18.78 7.20 -2.60
N ASN A 128 19.94 7.72 -2.20
CA ASN A 128 21.08 6.95 -1.69
C ASN A 128 20.87 6.39 -0.28
N MET A 129 19.65 6.46 0.25
CA MET A 129 19.27 5.91 1.55
C MET A 129 18.00 5.04 1.50
N PHE A 130 17.38 4.91 0.32
CA PHE A 130 16.13 4.17 0.14
C PHE A 130 16.19 3.24 -1.06
N GLN A 131 15.81 2.00 -0.82
CA GLN A 131 15.49 1.04 -1.87
C GLN A 131 13.99 1.06 -2.11
N HIS A 132 13.55 1.29 -3.34
CA HIS A 132 12.13 1.15 -3.69
C HIS A 132 11.82 -0.33 -3.95
N LEU A 133 10.90 -0.89 -3.18
CA LEU A 133 10.55 -2.32 -3.23
C LEU A 133 9.55 -2.60 -4.35
N PHE A 134 8.53 -1.75 -4.46
CA PHE A 134 7.51 -1.78 -5.50
C PHE A 134 6.80 -0.42 -5.61
N CYS A 135 6.23 -0.12 -6.77
CA CYS A 135 5.28 0.99 -6.93
C CYS A 135 3.85 0.49 -6.79
N ALA A 136 2.98 1.33 -6.23
CA ALA A 136 1.56 1.02 -6.05
C ALA A 136 0.70 2.29 -6.06
N TRP A 137 -0.59 2.12 -6.33
CA TRP A 137 -1.62 3.09 -5.95
C TRP A 137 -2.12 2.75 -4.56
N TYR A 138 -1.85 3.63 -3.60
CA TYR A 138 -2.28 3.48 -2.22
C TYR A 138 -3.60 4.19 -2.00
N LEU A 139 -4.56 3.50 -1.39
CA LEU A 139 -5.78 4.12 -0.90
C LEU A 139 -5.44 4.88 0.38
N HIS A 140 -6.30 5.80 0.81
CA HIS A 140 -6.20 6.29 2.19
C HIS A 140 -6.86 5.30 3.16
N ASP A 141 -6.66 5.50 4.46
CA ASP A 141 -7.12 4.60 5.52
C ASP A 141 -8.65 4.46 5.55
N ASN A 142 -9.37 5.58 5.46
CA ASN A 142 -10.83 5.57 5.43
C ASN A 142 -11.37 4.89 4.17
N ASP A 143 -10.76 5.07 3.00
CA ASP A 143 -11.19 4.38 1.76
C ASP A 143 -10.84 2.90 1.81
N SER A 144 -9.72 2.54 2.43
CA SER A 144 -9.36 1.14 2.67
C SER A 144 -10.41 0.46 3.56
N TYR A 145 -10.87 1.15 4.60
CA TYR A 145 -11.93 0.68 5.49
C TYR A 145 -13.29 0.59 4.79
N GLU A 146 -13.72 1.66 4.10
CA GLU A 146 -15.01 1.66 3.40
C GLU A 146 -15.07 0.61 2.29
N LEU A 147 -13.97 0.38 1.57
CA LEU A 147 -13.94 -0.67 0.55
C LEU A 147 -14.05 -2.09 1.15
N ARG A 148 -13.56 -2.32 2.39
CA ARG A 148 -13.77 -3.57 3.16
C ARG A 148 -15.21 -3.71 3.65
N ASN A 149 -15.86 -2.61 4.03
CA ASN A 149 -17.28 -2.60 4.37
C ASN A 149 -18.12 -2.92 3.12
N GLU A 150 -17.78 -2.31 1.99
CA GLU A 150 -18.50 -2.47 0.74
C GLU A 150 -18.47 -3.93 0.26
N ILE A 151 -17.29 -4.58 0.22
CA ILE A 151 -17.22 -6.01 -0.13
C ILE A 151 -18.04 -6.89 0.84
N SER A 152 -18.11 -6.54 2.12
CA SER A 152 -18.91 -7.28 3.11
C SER A 152 -20.39 -7.28 2.75
N LEU A 153 -20.91 -6.20 2.17
CA LEU A 153 -22.29 -6.13 1.70
C LEU A 153 -22.54 -7.09 0.53
N TYR A 154 -21.62 -7.17 -0.44
CA TYR A 154 -21.73 -8.12 -1.54
C TYR A 154 -21.59 -9.57 -1.09
N LEU A 155 -20.71 -9.84 -0.12
CA LEU A 155 -20.60 -11.17 0.50
C LEU A 155 -21.91 -11.57 1.18
N GLN A 156 -22.56 -10.64 1.88
CA GLN A 156 -23.86 -10.88 2.50
C GLN A 156 -24.93 -11.25 1.46
N ASP A 157 -24.97 -10.58 0.31
CA ASP A 157 -25.89 -10.93 -0.78
C ASP A 157 -25.60 -12.33 -1.32
N CYS A 158 -24.33 -12.68 -1.52
CA CYS A 158 -23.93 -14.00 -1.97
C CYS A 158 -24.33 -15.09 -0.96
N LEU A 159 -24.17 -14.84 0.34
CA LEU A 159 -24.58 -15.77 1.40
C LEU A 159 -26.10 -16.00 1.45
N LYS A 160 -26.90 -14.99 1.11
CA LYS A 160 -28.36 -15.08 1.07
C LYS A 160 -28.85 -15.73 -0.25
N GLY A 161 -28.27 -15.32 -1.37
CA GLY A 161 -28.75 -15.68 -2.71
C GLY A 161 -28.17 -16.96 -3.30
N ILE A 162 -27.03 -17.45 -2.79
CA ILE A 162 -26.30 -18.57 -3.39
C ILE A 162 -26.03 -19.67 -2.35
N PRO A 163 -26.89 -20.70 -2.25
CA PRO A 163 -26.73 -21.79 -1.26
C PRO A 163 -25.37 -22.48 -1.33
N LYS A 164 -24.83 -22.67 -2.53
CA LYS A 164 -23.50 -23.27 -2.75
C LYS A 164 -22.37 -22.41 -2.16
N PHE A 165 -22.47 -21.08 -2.30
CA PHE A 165 -21.52 -20.13 -1.71
C PHE A 165 -21.58 -20.19 -0.18
N LYS A 166 -22.80 -20.11 0.38
CA LYS A 166 -23.04 -20.23 1.83
C LYS A 166 -22.42 -21.50 2.40
N ASN A 167 -22.64 -22.65 1.78
CA ASN A 167 -22.11 -23.93 2.26
C ASN A 167 -20.57 -23.98 2.23
N VAL A 168 -19.94 -23.41 1.20
CA VAL A 168 -18.46 -23.35 1.12
C VAL A 168 -17.90 -22.43 2.21
N ILE A 169 -18.49 -21.25 2.39
CA ILE A 169 -18.06 -20.29 3.40
C ILE A 169 -18.26 -20.83 4.82
N GLN A 170 -19.40 -21.45 5.11
CA GLN A 170 -19.64 -22.08 6.43
C GLN A 170 -18.58 -23.13 6.76
N ARG A 171 -18.22 -23.99 5.80
CA ARG A 171 -17.16 -24.99 5.99
C ARG A 171 -15.78 -24.37 6.23
N ASN A 172 -15.49 -23.22 5.60
CA ASN A 172 -14.18 -22.59 5.76
C ASN A 172 -14.07 -21.78 7.06
N CYS A 173 -15.15 -21.09 7.46
CA CYS A 173 -15.14 -20.17 8.59
C CYS A 173 -15.45 -20.83 9.95
N LEU A 174 -16.25 -21.90 9.99
CA LEU A 174 -16.73 -22.51 11.25
C LEU A 174 -15.94 -23.75 11.70
N VAL A 175 -14.90 -24.15 10.97
CA VAL A 175 -14.10 -25.37 11.24
C VAL A 175 -12.84 -25.06 12.08
N GLN A 176 -12.71 -23.86 12.65
CA GLN A 176 -11.53 -23.46 13.43
C GLN A 176 -11.68 -23.56 14.96
N ASP A 177 -12.82 -24.00 15.49
CA ASP A 177 -12.91 -24.35 16.90
C ASP A 177 -12.36 -25.77 17.08
N ASP A 178 -11.07 -25.85 17.40
CA ASP A 178 -10.34 -27.08 17.68
C ASP A 178 -11.09 -27.97 18.69
N GLU A 179 -11.23 -29.25 18.35
CA GLU A 179 -11.72 -30.36 19.19
C GLU A 179 -10.85 -30.64 20.45
N ASN A 180 -9.97 -29.71 20.84
CA ASN A 180 -8.96 -29.91 21.89
C ASN A 180 -9.16 -29.07 23.16
N ASP A 181 -10.21 -28.24 23.27
CA ASP A 181 -10.52 -27.53 24.51
C ASP A 181 -11.81 -28.07 25.15
N SER A 182 -11.71 -29.28 25.71
CA SER A 182 -12.82 -30.05 26.26
C SER A 182 -13.40 -29.52 27.59
N ASP A 183 -13.00 -28.33 28.06
CA ASP A 183 -13.42 -27.82 29.38
C ASP A 183 -14.19 -26.49 29.39
N CYS A 184 -14.36 -25.83 28.25
CA CYS A 184 -15.25 -24.66 28.19
C CYS A 184 -16.69 -25.08 27.91
N LYS A 185 -17.39 -25.51 28.98
CA LYS A 185 -18.84 -25.71 28.98
C LYS A 185 -19.53 -24.48 28.40
N LYS A 186 -20.24 -24.73 27.30
CA LYS A 186 -21.19 -23.84 26.63
C LYS A 186 -22.25 -23.34 27.61
N ASP A 187 -22.08 -22.14 28.14
CA ASP A 187 -23.21 -21.29 28.48
C ASP A 187 -23.83 -20.81 27.17
N SER A 188 -24.84 -21.55 26.72
CA SER A 188 -25.67 -21.28 25.55
C SER A 188 -26.59 -20.09 25.80
N SER A 189 -26.02 -18.89 25.87
CA SER A 189 -26.75 -17.62 25.86
C SER A 189 -26.05 -16.50 25.09
N SER A 190 -24.93 -16.78 24.40
CA SER A 190 -24.23 -15.79 23.60
C SER A 190 -24.88 -15.58 22.23
N GLU A 191 -24.97 -14.31 21.87
CA GLU A 191 -25.53 -13.74 20.64
C GLU A 191 -25.29 -14.62 19.41
N GLU A 192 -26.34 -14.84 18.61
CA GLU A 192 -26.29 -15.58 17.35
C GLU A 192 -25.26 -14.91 16.41
N PHE A 193 -24.02 -15.38 16.47
CA PHE A 193 -22.92 -14.83 15.69
C PHE A 193 -23.24 -15.03 14.21
N SER A 194 -23.51 -13.92 13.51
CA SER A 194 -23.95 -13.99 12.13
C SER A 194 -22.84 -14.56 11.25
N LEU A 195 -23.19 -15.38 10.26
CA LEU A 195 -22.21 -15.96 9.34
C LEU A 195 -21.35 -14.88 8.65
N ILE A 196 -21.88 -13.67 8.46
CA ILE A 196 -21.09 -12.55 7.91
C ILE A 196 -20.00 -12.07 8.88
N ASP A 197 -20.25 -12.11 10.18
CA ASP A 197 -19.25 -11.74 11.18
C ASP A 197 -18.13 -12.80 11.20
N ALA A 198 -18.48 -14.07 11.04
CA ALA A 198 -17.50 -15.15 10.86
C ALA A 198 -16.63 -14.96 9.61
N VAL A 199 -17.22 -14.50 8.50
CA VAL A 199 -16.48 -14.17 7.28
C VAL A 199 -15.53 -12.99 7.50
N LYS A 200 -16.03 -11.95 8.17
CA LYS A 200 -15.22 -10.77 8.47
C LYS A 200 -14.04 -11.12 9.37
N ASP A 201 -14.23 -11.97 10.36
CA ASP A 201 -13.13 -12.43 11.21
C ASP A 201 -12.18 -13.37 10.46
N TYR A 202 -12.71 -14.31 9.69
CA TYR A 202 -11.91 -15.26 8.91
C TYR A 202 -10.94 -14.57 7.93
N TYR A 203 -11.41 -13.56 7.19
CA TYR A 203 -10.57 -12.76 6.29
C TYR A 203 -9.99 -11.49 6.95
N ASN A 204 -10.18 -11.33 8.25
CA ASN A 204 -9.75 -10.19 9.06
C ASN A 204 -10.26 -8.81 8.57
N LEU A 205 -11.44 -8.72 7.94
CA LEU A 205 -12.01 -7.47 7.40
C LEU A 205 -12.33 -6.41 8.47
N ASN A 206 -12.52 -6.82 9.73
CA ASN A 206 -12.91 -5.94 10.84
C ASN A 206 -11.78 -5.06 11.38
N ASP A 207 -10.53 -5.38 11.05
CA ASP A 207 -9.41 -4.62 11.56
C ASP A 207 -9.31 -3.28 10.80
N LYS A 208 -9.85 -2.23 11.46
CA LYS A 208 -9.85 -0.84 10.98
C LYS A 208 -8.45 -0.34 10.62
N ARG A 209 -7.39 -1.01 11.09
CA ARG A 209 -6.00 -0.66 10.83
C ARG A 209 -5.19 -1.84 10.29
N GLN A 210 -5.85 -2.71 9.54
CA GLN A 210 -5.12 -3.48 8.54
C GLN A 210 -4.37 -2.51 7.64
N ASP A 211 -3.12 -2.86 7.31
CA ASP A 211 -2.25 -2.20 6.35
C ASP A 211 -3.06 -1.46 5.26
N ILE A 212 -2.65 -0.23 4.93
CA ILE A 212 -3.25 0.57 3.85
C ILE A 212 -3.51 -0.33 2.63
N ALA A 213 -4.74 -0.32 2.12
CA ALA A 213 -5.05 -1.09 0.93
C ALA A 213 -4.32 -0.46 -0.27
N PHE A 214 -3.68 -1.28 -1.10
CA PHE A 214 -2.94 -0.80 -2.26
C PHE A 214 -3.12 -1.70 -3.47
N CYS A 215 -2.98 -1.10 -4.65
CA CYS A 215 -2.89 -1.79 -5.92
C CYS A 215 -1.45 -1.75 -6.43
N ALA A 216 -0.72 -2.87 -6.32
CA ALA A 216 0.67 -2.95 -6.73
C ALA A 216 0.80 -2.86 -8.26
N VAL A 217 1.69 -2.00 -8.74
CA VAL A 217 1.91 -1.69 -10.17
C VAL A 217 3.16 -2.36 -10.72
N LYS A 218 4.28 -2.23 -10.01
CA LYS A 218 5.59 -2.75 -10.45
C LYS A 218 6.36 -3.26 -9.25
N ILE A 219 6.84 -4.50 -9.31
CA ILE A 219 7.74 -5.05 -8.29
C ILE A 219 9.19 -4.86 -8.74
N PHE A 220 10.05 -4.38 -7.85
CA PHE A 220 11.49 -4.25 -8.10
C PHE A 220 12.32 -5.29 -7.34
N GLY A 221 11.93 -5.58 -6.09
CA GLY A 221 12.78 -6.34 -5.18
C GLY A 221 14.16 -5.69 -5.03
N ASN A 222 15.23 -6.47 -5.20
CA ASN A 222 16.62 -5.99 -5.10
C ASN A 222 17.21 -5.50 -6.43
N ALA A 223 16.40 -5.39 -7.50
CA ALA A 223 16.91 -5.09 -8.84
C ALA A 223 17.01 -3.58 -9.11
N MET A 224 18.09 -2.94 -8.60
CA MET A 224 18.36 -1.50 -8.77
C MET A 224 18.32 -1.00 -10.22
N LYS A 225 18.82 -1.79 -11.17
CA LYS A 225 18.81 -1.43 -12.60
C LYS A 225 17.38 -1.29 -13.13
N ILE A 226 16.52 -2.27 -12.83
CA ILE A 226 15.11 -2.28 -13.26
C ILE A 226 14.36 -1.11 -12.63
N MET A 227 14.62 -0.84 -11.34
CA MET A 227 14.06 0.31 -10.63
C MET A 227 14.43 1.62 -11.32
N ASN A 228 15.72 1.85 -11.59
CA ASN A 228 16.20 3.08 -12.24
C ASN A 228 15.65 3.26 -13.66
N GLU A 229 15.51 2.19 -14.43
CA GLU A 229 14.91 2.23 -15.76
C GLU A 229 13.42 2.61 -15.70
N TYR A 230 12.69 2.05 -14.73
CA TYR A 230 11.27 2.35 -14.54
C TYR A 230 11.02 3.81 -14.14
N PHE A 231 11.76 4.36 -13.18
CA PHE A 231 11.62 5.76 -12.74
C PHE A 231 12.07 6.79 -13.79
N LYS A 232 12.79 6.37 -14.84
CA LYS A 232 13.15 7.24 -15.97
C LYS A 232 12.04 7.37 -17.01
N LYS A 233 10.97 6.57 -16.94
CA LYS A 233 9.85 6.68 -17.86
C LYS A 233 9.07 7.96 -17.64
N GLU A 234 8.74 8.66 -18.72
CA GLU A 234 7.94 9.89 -18.67
C GLU A 234 6.57 9.66 -18.03
N SER A 235 5.92 8.52 -18.31
CA SER A 235 4.65 8.15 -17.66
C SER A 235 4.80 8.08 -16.14
N VAL A 236 5.88 7.46 -15.65
CA VAL A 236 6.15 7.34 -14.20
C VAL A 236 6.47 8.71 -13.60
N GLN A 237 7.38 9.47 -14.20
CA GLN A 237 7.76 10.81 -13.70
C GLN A 237 6.57 11.78 -13.65
N SER A 238 5.69 11.71 -14.64
CA SER A 238 4.51 12.58 -14.72
C SER A 238 3.38 12.17 -13.77
N ASN A 239 3.39 10.97 -13.20
CA ASN A 239 2.33 10.47 -12.31
C ASN A 239 2.80 10.18 -10.87
N PHE A 240 4.10 10.00 -10.63
CA PHE A 240 4.63 9.71 -9.30
C PHE A 240 4.32 10.85 -8.32
N GLY A 241 3.78 10.51 -7.15
CA GLY A 241 3.30 11.47 -6.17
C GLY A 241 1.96 12.14 -6.55
N LYS A 242 1.21 11.60 -7.51
CA LYS A 242 -0.12 12.12 -7.90
C LYS A 242 -1.25 11.19 -7.53
N ILE A 243 -2.41 11.78 -7.30
CA ILE A 243 -3.67 11.07 -7.11
C ILE A 243 -4.21 10.64 -8.47
N SER A 244 -4.65 9.39 -8.56
CA SER A 244 -5.33 8.81 -9.71
C SER A 244 -6.61 8.13 -9.26
N LYS A 245 -7.67 8.26 -10.06
CA LYS A 245 -8.93 7.56 -9.80
C LYS A 245 -8.83 6.11 -10.27
N LEU A 246 -9.05 5.17 -9.37
CA LEU A 246 -9.17 3.73 -9.67
C LEU A 246 -10.63 3.36 -9.81
N TYR A 247 -10.95 2.47 -10.75
CA TYR A 247 -12.29 1.96 -10.97
C TYR A 247 -12.38 0.50 -10.53
N ILE A 248 -13.23 0.20 -9.54
CA ILE A 248 -13.49 -1.15 -9.07
C ILE A 248 -14.68 -1.70 -9.84
N THR A 249 -14.50 -2.85 -10.47
CA THR A 249 -15.51 -3.50 -11.32
C THR A 249 -16.04 -4.80 -10.73
N GLY A 250 -15.42 -5.28 -9.65
CA GLY A 250 -15.78 -6.55 -9.04
C GLY A 250 -14.92 -6.92 -7.86
N PHE A 251 -15.26 -8.03 -7.24
CA PHE A 251 -14.48 -8.67 -6.18
C PHE A 251 -14.15 -10.11 -6.56
N ILE A 252 -13.05 -10.60 -6.00
CA ILE A 252 -12.58 -11.97 -6.16
C ILE A 252 -12.45 -12.56 -4.76
N VAL A 253 -13.17 -13.66 -4.54
CA VAL A 253 -13.11 -14.46 -3.32
C VAL A 253 -12.34 -15.73 -3.63
N THR A 254 -11.25 -15.91 -2.91
CA THR A 254 -10.44 -17.14 -2.93
C THR A 254 -10.46 -17.74 -1.54
N PRO A 255 -10.01 -18.99 -1.34
CA PRO A 255 -9.91 -19.56 0.00
C PRO A 255 -9.03 -18.76 0.97
N ASN A 256 -8.07 -17.98 0.48
CA ASN A 256 -7.05 -17.32 1.32
C ASN A 256 -7.18 -15.80 1.36
N ILE A 257 -7.79 -15.19 0.35
CA ILE A 257 -7.88 -13.73 0.20
C ILE A 257 -9.21 -13.28 -0.40
N LEU A 258 -9.56 -12.05 -0.04
CA LEU A 258 -10.57 -11.22 -0.67
C LEU A 258 -9.88 -10.06 -1.38
N ALA A 259 -10.22 -9.82 -2.65
CA ALA A 259 -9.61 -8.75 -3.42
C ALA A 259 -10.64 -7.98 -4.27
N ALA A 260 -10.40 -6.68 -4.45
CA ALA A 260 -11.11 -5.85 -5.42
C ALA A 260 -10.41 -5.93 -6.78
N ARG A 261 -11.19 -6.09 -7.86
CA ARG A 261 -10.71 -6.08 -9.24
C ARG A 261 -10.73 -4.64 -9.76
N VAL A 262 -9.58 -4.17 -10.25
CA VAL A 262 -9.40 -2.80 -10.71
C VAL A 262 -9.36 -2.77 -12.24
N HIS A 263 -10.13 -1.86 -12.83
CA HIS A 263 -10.05 -1.54 -14.25
C HIS A 263 -9.15 -0.34 -14.47
N LEU A 264 -8.08 -0.55 -15.23
CA LEU A 264 -7.11 0.49 -15.56
C LEU A 264 -7.56 1.30 -16.77
N THR A 265 -7.43 2.63 -16.65
CA THR A 265 -7.49 3.55 -17.79
C THR A 265 -6.23 3.40 -18.65
N ARG A 266 -6.27 3.92 -19.90
CA ARG A 266 -5.10 3.89 -20.81
C ARG A 266 -3.83 4.49 -20.17
N LYS A 267 -3.96 5.64 -19.48
CA LYS A 267 -2.83 6.28 -18.78
C LYS A 267 -2.25 5.41 -17.66
N GLN A 268 -3.09 4.65 -16.96
CA GLN A 268 -2.65 3.76 -15.89
C GLN A 268 -2.02 2.47 -16.44
N VAL A 269 -2.48 2.00 -17.60
CA VAL A 269 -1.85 0.88 -18.32
C VAL A 269 -0.40 1.22 -18.70
N ASP A 270 -0.09 2.47 -19.04
CA ASP A 270 1.27 2.91 -19.38
C ASP A 270 2.25 2.88 -18.19
N LEU A 271 1.73 2.87 -16.96
CA LEU A 271 2.52 2.68 -15.74
C LEU A 271 2.76 1.20 -15.44
N TRP A 272 1.89 0.33 -15.94
CA TRP A 272 1.90 -1.10 -15.63
C TRP A 272 2.88 -1.85 -16.53
N GLU A 273 3.92 -2.47 -15.94
CA GLU A 273 4.84 -3.31 -16.72
C GLU A 273 4.46 -4.79 -16.68
N ARG A 274 4.77 -5.46 -17.80
CA ARG A 274 4.56 -6.89 -18.00
C ARG A 274 5.57 -7.71 -17.20
N GLU A 275 5.10 -8.51 -16.25
CA GLU A 275 5.86 -9.62 -15.64
C GLU A 275 5.52 -10.95 -16.35
N GLU A 276 6.13 -12.08 -15.95
CA GLU A 276 5.87 -13.40 -16.56
C GLU A 276 4.54 -14.01 -16.05
N VAL A 277 3.96 -14.95 -16.82
CA VAL A 277 2.72 -15.64 -16.43
C VAL A 277 3.06 -16.78 -15.48
N TYR A 278 2.42 -16.79 -14.30
CA TYR A 278 2.59 -17.82 -13.30
C TYR A 278 1.28 -18.55 -13.02
N ASP A 279 1.33 -19.88 -13.11
CA ASP A 279 0.25 -20.77 -12.72
C ASP A 279 0.49 -21.35 -11.33
N GLU A 280 -0.58 -21.73 -10.63
CA GLU A 280 -0.55 -22.27 -9.26
C GLU A 280 0.44 -23.45 -9.11
N HIS A 281 0.56 -24.29 -10.14
CA HIS A 281 1.48 -25.43 -10.17
C HIS A 281 2.94 -25.06 -10.47
N THR A 282 3.20 -23.90 -11.08
CA THR A 282 4.57 -23.45 -11.39
C THR A 282 5.25 -22.70 -10.25
N VAL A 283 4.47 -22.15 -9.31
CA VAL A 283 4.99 -21.37 -8.17
C VAL A 283 5.55 -22.27 -7.07
N THR A 284 5.13 -23.53 -6.98
CA THR A 284 5.66 -24.49 -5.99
C THR A 284 7.05 -25.03 -6.32
N ASP A 285 7.43 -25.01 -7.60
CA ASP A 285 8.61 -25.75 -8.10
C ASP A 285 9.82 -24.85 -8.47
N LYS A 286 9.68 -23.51 -8.40
CA LYS A 286 10.73 -22.56 -8.80
C LYS A 286 11.15 -21.61 -7.66
N SER A 287 12.33 -20.99 -7.84
CA SER A 287 12.97 -19.96 -6.98
C SER A 287 11.95 -19.01 -6.32
N PRO A 288 12.15 -18.56 -5.07
CA PRO A 288 11.16 -17.79 -4.31
C PRO A 288 10.69 -16.58 -5.11
N MET A 289 9.46 -16.65 -5.58
CA MET A 289 8.80 -15.56 -6.25
C MET A 289 8.57 -14.43 -5.27
N VAL A 290 9.11 -13.26 -5.59
CA VAL A 290 9.06 -12.10 -4.72
C VAL A 290 7.81 -11.30 -5.05
N GLY A 291 6.83 -11.29 -4.14
CA GLY A 291 5.64 -10.45 -4.23
C GLY A 291 5.69 -9.24 -3.28
N PRO A 292 4.78 -8.27 -3.46
CA PRO A 292 4.74 -7.04 -2.66
C PRO A 292 4.51 -7.30 -1.17
N PHE A 293 3.67 -8.26 -0.78
CA PHE A 293 3.46 -8.56 0.64
C PHE A 293 4.69 -9.21 1.27
N SER A 294 5.37 -10.09 0.51
CA SER A 294 6.64 -10.69 0.93
C SER A 294 7.71 -9.61 1.18
N LEU A 295 7.89 -8.68 0.23
CA LEU A 295 8.82 -7.55 0.37
C LEU A 295 8.45 -6.61 1.52
N LEU A 296 7.16 -6.33 1.68
CA LEU A 296 6.68 -5.49 2.77
C LEU A 296 6.97 -6.12 4.14
N GLN A 297 6.69 -7.42 4.30
CA GLN A 297 6.98 -8.15 5.54
C GLN A 297 8.47 -8.18 5.85
N GLU A 298 9.30 -8.49 4.86
CA GLU A 298 10.77 -8.45 5.01
C GLU A 298 11.24 -7.06 5.43
N SER A 299 10.72 -6.00 4.80
CA SER A 299 11.10 -4.62 5.14
C SER A 299 10.76 -4.21 6.57
N LYS A 300 9.73 -4.82 7.18
CA LYS A 300 9.29 -4.53 8.54
C LYS A 300 10.17 -5.18 9.62
N GLN A 301 10.91 -6.24 9.30
CA GLN A 301 11.72 -6.98 10.28
C GLN A 301 12.89 -6.15 10.82
N ASP A 302 13.45 -5.27 9.99
CA ASP A 302 14.63 -4.47 10.31
C ASP A 302 14.30 -3.12 10.97
N LEU A 303 13.01 -2.85 11.25
CA LEU A 303 12.55 -1.55 11.74
C LEU A 303 12.51 -1.49 13.27
N PRO A 304 12.86 -0.33 13.87
CA PRO A 304 12.75 -0.15 15.31
C PRO A 304 11.30 -0.24 15.77
N ASN A 305 11.10 -0.73 16.99
CA ASN A 305 9.78 -0.75 17.62
C ASN A 305 9.33 0.69 17.97
N VAL A 306 8.12 1.07 17.52
CA VAL A 306 7.45 2.34 17.79
C VAL A 306 6.04 2.16 18.38
N ASP A 307 5.83 1.06 19.11
CA ASP A 307 4.53 0.67 19.68
C ASP A 307 3.97 1.65 20.71
N ASN A 308 4.83 2.51 21.26
CA ASN A 308 4.43 3.57 22.16
C ASN A 308 3.62 4.69 21.48
N VAL A 309 3.61 4.76 20.15
CA VAL A 309 2.87 5.79 19.41
C VAL A 309 1.39 5.42 19.33
N ARG A 310 0.54 6.35 19.77
CA ARG A 310 -0.90 6.14 19.77
C ARG A 310 -1.44 6.19 18.35
N LEU A 311 -2.02 5.07 17.95
CA LEU A 311 -2.81 4.93 16.75
C LEU A 311 -4.03 5.88 16.80
N ILE A 312 -4.08 6.89 15.94
CA ILE A 312 -5.24 7.78 15.71
C ILE A 312 -5.75 7.70 14.27
N ALA A 313 -7.03 8.00 14.05
CA ALA A 313 -7.65 7.92 12.71
C ALA A 313 -7.27 9.15 11.88
N SER A 314 -7.14 9.01 10.55
CA SER A 314 -6.96 10.17 9.69
C SER A 314 -8.17 11.10 9.76
N LYS A 315 -7.90 12.41 9.62
CA LYS A 315 -8.93 13.44 9.46
C LYS A 315 -9.40 13.58 7.99
N SER A 316 -8.98 12.69 7.10
CA SER A 316 -9.30 12.74 5.68
C SER A 316 -10.73 12.27 5.38
N ASN A 317 -11.39 12.88 4.41
CA ASN A 317 -12.70 12.43 3.95
C ASN A 317 -12.57 11.21 3.02
N PRO A 318 -13.52 10.25 3.07
CA PRO A 318 -13.58 9.18 2.08
C PRO A 318 -13.83 9.72 0.67
N THR A 319 -13.23 9.07 -0.32
CA THR A 319 -13.38 9.37 -1.74
C THR A 319 -14.06 8.25 -2.51
N LEU A 320 -14.22 7.08 -1.88
CA LEU A 320 -14.96 5.96 -2.45
C LEU A 320 -16.40 6.39 -2.77
N ILE A 321 -16.77 6.27 -4.04
CA ILE A 321 -18.13 6.55 -4.51
C ILE A 321 -18.60 5.45 -5.48
N ASN A 322 -19.89 5.19 -5.48
CA ASN A 322 -20.53 4.46 -6.56
C ASN A 322 -20.71 5.41 -7.76
N THR A 323 -20.17 5.02 -8.92
CA THR A 323 -20.18 5.84 -10.12
C THR A 323 -21.54 5.90 -10.82
N ARG A 324 -22.47 5.00 -10.46
CA ARG A 324 -23.76 4.76 -11.16
C ARG A 324 -23.61 4.41 -12.65
N ASN A 325 -22.39 4.17 -13.09
CA ASN A 325 -22.09 3.76 -14.44
C ASN A 325 -22.02 2.24 -14.46
N ALA A 326 -22.85 1.63 -15.28
CA ALA A 326 -22.71 0.21 -15.56
C ALA A 326 -21.34 -0.04 -16.22
N PRO A 327 -20.62 -1.11 -15.84
CA PRO A 327 -19.48 -1.54 -16.62
C PRO A 327 -19.95 -1.82 -18.04
N SER A 328 -19.14 -1.43 -19.04
CA SER A 328 -19.49 -1.58 -20.46
C SER A 328 -19.78 -3.04 -20.86
N ASP A 329 -19.29 -3.99 -20.07
CA ASP A 329 -19.71 -5.38 -20.05
C ASP A 329 -19.24 -5.99 -18.70
N PRO A 330 -20.13 -6.23 -17.73
CA PRO A 330 -19.77 -6.76 -16.41
C PRO A 330 -19.17 -8.17 -16.50
N LEU A 331 -19.51 -8.94 -17.54
CA LEU A 331 -19.10 -10.34 -17.69
C LEU A 331 -17.89 -10.50 -18.61
N LYS A 332 -17.53 -9.46 -19.36
CA LYS A 332 -16.27 -9.46 -20.10
C LYS A 332 -15.16 -9.65 -19.10
N SER A 333 -14.39 -10.74 -19.27
CA SER A 333 -13.09 -10.85 -18.62
C SER A 333 -12.38 -9.53 -18.89
N ILE A 334 -12.12 -8.77 -17.82
CA ILE A 334 -11.19 -7.65 -17.91
C ILE A 334 -9.92 -8.32 -18.37
N PRO A 335 -9.47 -8.05 -19.60
CA PRO A 335 -8.37 -8.76 -20.20
C PRO A 335 -7.24 -8.75 -19.19
N HIS A 336 -6.48 -9.84 -19.08
CA HIS A 336 -5.21 -9.78 -18.38
C HIS A 336 -4.47 -8.55 -18.91
N TYR A 337 -4.44 -7.50 -18.10
CA TYR A 337 -3.60 -6.37 -18.41
C TYR A 337 -2.20 -6.91 -18.15
N ALA A 338 -1.53 -7.27 -19.25
CA ALA A 338 -0.14 -7.68 -19.26
C ALA A 338 0.18 -8.98 -18.48
N ARG A 339 0.24 -10.10 -19.22
CA ARG A 339 1.11 -11.27 -18.96
C ARG A 339 1.22 -11.80 -17.51
N GLY A 340 0.15 -11.80 -16.73
CA GLY A 340 0.15 -12.61 -15.52
C GLY A 340 0.09 -11.87 -14.19
N ARG A 341 -0.28 -10.58 -14.13
CA ARG A 341 -0.69 -9.97 -12.87
C ARG A 341 -1.98 -9.18 -13.01
N ALA A 342 -2.99 -9.57 -12.25
CA ALA A 342 -4.26 -8.85 -12.13
C ALA A 342 -4.02 -7.46 -11.55
N CYS A 343 -4.64 -6.43 -12.11
CA CYS A 343 -4.77 -5.17 -11.38
C CYS A 343 -5.83 -5.35 -10.28
N HIS A 344 -5.39 -5.41 -9.02
CA HIS A 344 -6.26 -5.72 -7.88
C HIS A 344 -5.78 -5.06 -6.59
N ILE A 345 -6.68 -4.98 -5.61
CA ILE A 345 -6.40 -4.52 -4.25
C ILE A 345 -6.78 -5.66 -3.31
N VAL A 346 -5.85 -6.15 -2.49
CA VAL A 346 -6.16 -7.16 -1.46
C VAL A 346 -6.84 -6.45 -0.28
N LEU A 347 -8.05 -6.87 0.06
CA LEU A 347 -8.88 -6.26 1.10
C LEU A 347 -8.89 -7.05 2.41
N GLY A 348 -8.75 -8.38 2.32
CA GLY A 348 -8.73 -9.28 3.46
C GLY A 348 -7.93 -10.53 3.15
N LYS A 349 -7.38 -11.14 4.20
CA LYS A 349 -6.56 -12.36 4.12
C LYS A 349 -6.86 -13.27 5.30
N VAL A 350 -6.81 -14.56 5.08
CA VAL A 350 -6.96 -15.56 6.13
C VAL A 350 -5.73 -15.53 7.06
N LYS A 351 -5.97 -15.72 8.36
CA LYS A 351 -4.89 -15.84 9.35
C LYS A 351 -3.95 -16.98 8.94
N ASN A 352 -2.65 -16.71 8.90
CA ASN A 352 -1.61 -17.67 8.48
C ASN A 352 -1.69 -18.14 7.02
N ALA A 353 -2.41 -17.42 6.14
CA ALA A 353 -2.36 -17.71 4.70
C ALA A 353 -0.91 -17.59 4.20
N PRO A 354 -0.41 -18.56 3.40
CA PRO A 354 0.93 -18.48 2.83
C PRO A 354 1.10 -17.21 1.98
N THR A 355 2.23 -16.52 2.11
CA THR A 355 2.42 -15.20 1.46
C THR A 355 2.28 -15.26 -0.07
N TYR A 356 2.71 -16.35 -0.71
CA TYR A 356 2.52 -16.54 -2.15
C TYR A 356 1.04 -16.63 -2.57
N GLN A 357 0.16 -17.17 -1.72
CA GLN A 357 -1.29 -17.18 -1.96
C GLN A 357 -1.88 -15.77 -1.88
N ILE A 358 -1.30 -14.90 -1.04
CA ILE A 358 -1.70 -13.50 -0.95
C ILE A 358 -1.20 -12.73 -2.19
N ASP A 359 0.06 -12.95 -2.57
CA ASP A 359 0.70 -12.21 -3.66
C ASP A 359 0.22 -12.61 -5.07
N PHE A 360 -0.18 -13.87 -5.25
CA PHE A 360 -0.54 -14.46 -6.56
C PHE A 360 -1.93 -15.10 -6.61
N GLY A 361 -2.69 -15.19 -5.51
CA GLY A 361 -3.99 -15.86 -5.48
C GLY A 361 -5.00 -15.30 -6.47
N VAL A 362 -5.02 -13.97 -6.65
CA VAL A 362 -5.86 -13.32 -7.68
C VAL A 362 -5.41 -13.70 -9.08
N GLN A 363 -4.10 -13.81 -9.30
CA GLN A 363 -3.58 -14.22 -10.59
C GLN A 363 -4.02 -15.64 -10.96
N PHE A 364 -3.93 -16.56 -10.01
CA PHE A 364 -4.37 -17.94 -10.21
C PHE A 364 -5.85 -18.00 -10.55
N ALA A 365 -6.69 -17.20 -9.87
CA ALA A 365 -8.10 -17.10 -10.18
C ALA A 365 -8.33 -16.62 -11.62
N LEU A 366 -7.67 -15.53 -12.03
CA LEU A 366 -7.84 -14.99 -13.39
C LEU A 366 -7.30 -15.91 -14.48
N ASN A 367 -6.16 -16.58 -14.28
CA ASN A 367 -5.65 -17.53 -15.27
C ASN A 367 -6.67 -18.65 -15.53
N ARG A 368 -7.38 -19.11 -14.48
CA ARG A 368 -8.44 -20.11 -14.64
C ARG A 368 -9.65 -19.55 -15.37
N GLU A 369 -10.07 -18.33 -15.05
CA GLU A 369 -11.14 -17.65 -15.79
C GLU A 369 -10.82 -17.55 -17.28
N ASP A 370 -9.63 -17.08 -17.62
CA ASP A 370 -9.19 -16.91 -19.00
C ASP A 370 -9.07 -18.24 -19.74
N LYS A 371 -8.57 -19.29 -19.07
CA LYS A 371 -8.50 -20.64 -19.65
C LYS A 371 -9.88 -21.19 -19.99
N MET A 372 -10.84 -21.08 -19.07
CA MET A 372 -12.22 -21.53 -19.32
C MET A 372 -12.90 -20.70 -20.42
N ALA A 373 -12.69 -19.37 -20.43
CA ALA A 373 -13.23 -18.50 -21.47
C ALA A 373 -12.70 -18.85 -22.87
N ARG A 374 -11.41 -19.19 -22.99
CA ARG A 374 -10.82 -19.66 -24.25
C ARG A 374 -11.36 -21.01 -24.69
N ASN A 375 -11.64 -21.88 -23.73
CA ASN A 375 -12.23 -23.20 -23.98
C ASN A 375 -13.73 -23.14 -24.30
N LYS A 376 -14.37 -21.97 -24.17
CA LYS A 376 -15.84 -21.79 -24.31
C LYS A 376 -16.64 -22.71 -23.38
N GLU A 377 -16.11 -22.93 -22.18
CA GLU A 377 -16.83 -23.68 -21.15
C GLU A 377 -17.95 -22.81 -20.57
N ASP A 378 -19.12 -23.42 -20.32
CA ASP A 378 -20.24 -22.73 -19.68
C ASP A 378 -19.92 -22.40 -18.22
N PHE A 379 -20.44 -21.27 -17.77
CA PHE A 379 -20.20 -20.76 -16.43
C PHE A 379 -21.47 -20.79 -15.58
N ASP A 380 -21.39 -21.42 -14.40
CA ASP A 380 -22.39 -21.27 -13.35
C ASP A 380 -22.44 -19.80 -12.94
N THR A 381 -23.43 -19.08 -13.47
CA THR A 381 -23.61 -17.64 -13.28
C THR A 381 -24.93 -17.41 -12.54
N VAL A 382 -24.88 -16.65 -11.45
CA VAL A 382 -26.05 -16.27 -10.66
C VAL A 382 -26.18 -14.76 -10.69
N GLU A 383 -27.34 -14.27 -11.12
CA GLU A 383 -27.67 -12.86 -11.07
C GLU A 383 -28.28 -12.50 -9.71
N LEU A 384 -27.69 -11.50 -9.06
CA LEU A 384 -28.21 -10.87 -7.85
C LEU A 384 -28.57 -9.41 -8.16
N GLU A 385 -29.21 -8.73 -7.20
CA GLU A 385 -29.67 -7.35 -7.36
C GLU A 385 -28.52 -6.40 -7.69
N ARG A 386 -27.41 -6.46 -6.93
CA ARG A 386 -26.27 -5.54 -7.08
C ARG A 386 -25.14 -6.08 -7.95
N CYS A 387 -25.13 -7.38 -8.23
CA CYS A 387 -23.98 -8.03 -8.86
C CYS A 387 -24.37 -9.27 -9.67
N VAL A 388 -23.41 -9.75 -10.45
CA VAL A 388 -23.47 -11.07 -11.09
C VAL A 388 -22.33 -11.90 -10.54
N VAL A 389 -22.62 -13.10 -10.07
CA VAL A 389 -21.65 -13.98 -9.40
C VAL A 389 -21.35 -15.17 -10.27
N LYS A 390 -20.06 -15.51 -10.38
CA LYS A 390 -19.56 -16.61 -11.19
C LYS A 390 -18.62 -17.47 -10.35
N GLN A 391 -18.81 -18.79 -10.39
CA GLN A 391 -17.91 -19.73 -9.74
C GLN A 391 -16.99 -20.42 -10.75
N ILE A 392 -15.69 -20.44 -10.46
CA ILE A 392 -14.68 -21.15 -11.25
C ILE A 392 -13.82 -21.99 -10.31
N GLY A 393 -14.16 -23.27 -10.18
CA GLY A 393 -13.56 -24.16 -9.19
C GLY A 393 -13.74 -23.63 -7.77
N LYS A 394 -12.63 -23.31 -7.10
CA LYS A 394 -12.62 -22.77 -5.72
C LYS A 394 -12.73 -21.24 -5.65
N TYR A 395 -12.73 -20.56 -6.80
CA TYR A 395 -12.72 -19.10 -6.89
C TYR A 395 -14.12 -18.58 -7.21
N TRP A 396 -14.48 -17.46 -6.59
CA TRP A 396 -15.74 -16.77 -6.87
C TRP A 396 -15.45 -15.36 -7.37
N PHE A 397 -16.09 -14.99 -8.46
CA PHE A 397 -16.03 -13.66 -9.06
C PHE A 397 -17.37 -12.98 -8.83
N ILE A 398 -17.33 -11.80 -8.23
CA ILE A 398 -18.50 -10.95 -7.99
C ILE A 398 -18.35 -9.74 -8.90
N TYR A 399 -19.12 -9.68 -9.98
CA TYR A 399 -19.11 -8.60 -10.95
C TYR A 399 -20.12 -7.53 -10.55
N LEU A 400 -19.69 -6.28 -10.37
CA LEU A 400 -20.59 -5.22 -9.94
C LEU A 400 -21.47 -4.80 -11.11
N ARG A 401 -22.74 -4.49 -10.84
CA ARG A 401 -23.61 -3.85 -11.84
C ARG A 401 -23.28 -2.38 -12.03
N GLU A 402 -22.69 -1.74 -11.03
CA GLU A 402 -22.21 -0.36 -11.09
C GLU A 402 -20.78 -0.31 -10.58
N ASN A 403 -19.90 0.41 -11.29
CA ASN A 403 -18.52 0.50 -10.86
C ASN A 403 -18.40 1.39 -9.62
N LEU A 404 -17.47 1.04 -8.73
CA LEU A 404 -17.01 1.97 -7.70
C LEU A 404 -15.82 2.76 -8.24
N SER A 405 -15.63 3.97 -7.75
CA SER A 405 -14.39 4.71 -7.98
C SER A 405 -13.82 5.21 -6.67
N VAL A 406 -12.49 5.16 -6.56
CA VAL A 406 -11.74 5.57 -5.38
C VAL A 406 -10.49 6.32 -5.81
N ASP A 407 -10.14 7.38 -5.12
CA ASP A 407 -8.90 8.11 -5.36
C ASP A 407 -7.73 7.37 -4.68
N ALA A 408 -6.64 7.19 -5.42
CA ALA A 408 -5.47 6.48 -4.93
C ALA A 408 -4.19 7.22 -5.28
N PHE A 409 -3.28 7.31 -4.33
CA PHE A 409 -2.01 8.02 -4.44
C PHE A 409 -0.93 7.11 -5.02
N PHE A 410 -0.37 7.48 -6.17
CA PHE A 410 0.69 6.69 -6.82
C PHE A 410 2.06 7.00 -6.20
N SER A 411 2.64 6.03 -5.50
CA SER A 411 3.97 6.13 -4.90
C SER A 411 4.65 4.77 -4.85
N SER A 412 5.76 4.67 -4.12
CA SER A 412 6.51 3.44 -3.91
C SER A 412 6.59 3.06 -2.44
N CYS A 413 6.58 1.76 -2.17
CA CYS A 413 7.02 1.20 -0.91
C CYS A 413 8.55 1.28 -0.85
N VAL A 414 9.10 1.73 0.27
CA VAL A 414 10.54 1.93 0.43
C VAL A 414 11.08 1.18 1.64
N LYS A 415 12.34 0.72 1.54
CA LYS A 415 13.13 0.17 2.64
C LYS A 415 14.36 1.07 2.86
N PRO A 416 14.77 1.36 4.10
CA PRO A 416 16.04 2.06 4.35
C PRO A 416 17.19 1.17 3.91
N CYS A 417 18.10 1.69 3.11
CA CYS A 417 19.24 0.95 2.61
C CYS A 417 20.48 1.84 2.64
N SER A 418 21.59 1.36 3.20
CA SER A 418 22.87 2.06 3.12
C SER A 418 23.49 1.77 1.76
N PHE A 419 23.60 2.78 0.89
CA PHE A 419 24.23 2.61 -0.42
C PHE A 419 25.75 2.81 -0.40
N ASP A 420 26.37 2.90 0.79
CA ASP A 420 27.82 2.97 0.97
C ASP A 420 28.53 1.62 0.76
N ASP A 421 27.80 0.52 0.58
CA ASP A 421 28.40 -0.71 0.06
C ASP A 421 28.66 -0.53 -1.43
N PRO A 422 29.94 -0.53 -1.89
CA PRO A 422 30.24 -0.37 -3.30
C PRO A 422 29.48 -1.43 -4.09
N ILE A 423 28.68 -0.98 -5.07
CA ILE A 423 27.99 -1.84 -6.02
C ILE A 423 29.03 -2.83 -6.55
N LYS A 424 28.98 -4.08 -6.08
CA LYS A 424 29.78 -5.16 -6.66
C LYS A 424 29.17 -5.43 -8.03
N TYR A 425 29.76 -4.79 -9.04
CA TYR A 425 29.49 -5.03 -10.45
C TYR A 425 29.76 -6.47 -10.84
#